data_AF-A0A536TM74-F1
#
_entry.id   AF-A0A536TM74-F1
#
_cell.length_a   1.000
_cell.length_b   1.000
_cell.length_c   1.000
_cell.angle_alpha   90.00
_cell.angle_beta   90.00
_cell.angle_gamma   90.00
#
_symmetry.space_group_name_H-M   'P 1'
#
loop_
_entity.id
_entity.type
_entity.pdbx_description
1 polymer ?
#
loop_
_entity_poly.entity_id
_entity_poly.type
_entity_poly.pdbx_seq_one_letter_code
_entity_poly.pdbx_strand_id
1 'polypeptide(L)'
;LLREWLRIEREDFYDEGRIAIVPAGLCYPGTGESGDLPPRPECAPHWHPKLRAHLPAIRLTLLIGSYAQAYYLGPRRKKTLADTVRARDEYLPEFFPLPHPSPRNRLWMKKNAWFEREVLPQLRRRFKAVRMV
;
A
#
# COMPACT_ATOMS: atom_id res chain seq x y z
N LEU A 1 8.32 9.61 4.33
CA LEU A 1 8.51 8.16 4.08
C LEU A 1 7.90 7.68 2.76
N LEU A 2 6.56 7.58 2.57
CA LEU A 2 6.04 7.00 1.30
C LEU A 2 6.46 7.79 0.05
N ARG A 3 6.35 9.13 0.09
CA ARG A 3 6.84 10.00 -1.00
C ARG A 3 8.33 9.79 -1.31
N GLU A 4 9.16 9.62 -0.29
CA GLU A 4 10.60 9.33 -0.45
C GLU A 4 10.85 7.95 -1.08
N TRP A 5 10.04 6.94 -0.73
CA TRP A 5 10.10 5.63 -1.36
C TRP A 5 9.81 5.73 -2.86
N LEU A 6 8.76 6.49 -3.21
CA LEU A 6 8.33 6.74 -4.58
C LEU A 6 9.23 7.73 -5.34
N ARG A 7 10.04 8.53 -4.63
CA ARG A 7 10.83 9.66 -5.17
C ARG A 7 9.98 10.66 -5.95
N ILE A 8 8.96 11.18 -5.27
CA ILE A 8 8.10 12.22 -5.82
C ILE A 8 7.95 13.39 -4.86
N GLU A 9 7.73 14.56 -5.45
CA GLU A 9 7.44 15.79 -4.73
C GLU A 9 6.04 15.73 -4.11
N ARG A 10 5.81 16.65 -3.18
CA ARG A 10 4.56 16.73 -2.44
C ARG A 10 3.39 17.04 -3.37
N GLU A 11 3.59 17.96 -4.30
CA GLU A 11 2.58 18.47 -5.21
C GLU A 11 2.09 17.34 -6.12
N ASP A 12 3.03 16.57 -6.69
CA ASP A 12 2.73 15.36 -7.46
C ASP A 12 1.97 14.31 -6.65
N PHE A 13 2.29 14.16 -5.35
CA PHE A 13 1.66 13.17 -4.48
C PHE A 13 0.20 13.46 -4.17
N TYR A 14 -0.16 14.74 -4.09
CA TYR A 14 -1.51 15.21 -3.76
C TYR A 14 -2.29 15.70 -4.99
N ASP A 15 -1.76 15.50 -6.20
CA ASP A 15 -2.50 15.69 -7.44
C ASP A 15 -3.52 14.54 -7.61
N GLU A 16 -4.80 14.88 -7.41
CA GLU A 16 -5.93 13.95 -7.52
C GLU A 16 -6.12 13.38 -8.93
N GLY A 17 -5.58 14.04 -9.97
CA GLY A 17 -5.54 13.51 -11.33
C GLY A 17 -4.50 12.40 -11.53
N ARG A 18 -3.58 12.22 -10.57
CA ARG A 18 -2.47 11.25 -10.66
C ARG A 18 -2.55 10.15 -9.61
N ILE A 19 -2.97 10.48 -8.39
CA ILE A 19 -2.90 9.57 -7.24
C ILE A 19 -4.23 9.57 -6.48
N ALA A 20 -4.83 8.39 -6.37
CA ALA A 20 -5.93 8.13 -5.46
C ALA A 20 -5.41 7.57 -4.12
N ILE A 21 -5.78 8.21 -3.00
CA ILE A 21 -5.46 7.75 -1.65
C ILE A 21 -6.73 7.20 -1.01
N VAL A 22 -6.78 5.88 -0.81
CA VAL A 22 -7.96 5.19 -0.27
C VAL A 22 -7.59 4.48 1.03
N PRO A 23 -8.09 4.92 2.19
CA PRO A 23 -7.83 4.23 3.44
C PRO A 23 -8.67 2.96 3.54
N ALA A 24 -8.14 1.91 4.19
CA ALA A 24 -8.84 0.63 4.37
C ALA A 24 -10.13 0.76 5.23
N GLY A 25 -10.20 1.78 6.07
CA GLY A 25 -11.41 2.22 6.75
C GLY A 25 -11.67 3.70 6.43
N LEU A 26 -12.91 4.03 6.08
CA LEU A 26 -13.34 5.40 5.72
C LEU A 26 -13.76 6.24 6.94
N CYS A 27 -13.68 5.68 8.14
CA CYS A 27 -14.01 6.35 9.39
C CYS A 27 -12.88 6.20 10.40
N TYR A 28 -12.72 7.18 11.29
CA TYR A 28 -11.85 7.06 12.45
C TYR A 28 -12.39 5.95 13.37
N PRO A 29 -11.62 4.88 13.64
CA PRO A 29 -12.13 3.72 14.36
C PRO A 29 -12.11 3.90 15.89
N GLY A 30 -11.56 5.00 16.40
CA GLY A 30 -11.34 5.25 17.83
C GLY A 30 -9.89 5.01 18.25
N THR A 31 -9.57 5.42 19.48
CA THR A 31 -8.23 5.30 20.07
C THR A 31 -8.13 4.02 20.88
N GLY A 32 -7.11 3.19 20.62
CA GLY A 32 -6.69 2.08 21.46
C GLY A 32 -5.37 2.38 22.19
N GLU A 33 -4.86 1.40 22.95
CA GLU A 33 -3.66 1.58 23.80
C GLU A 33 -2.39 1.93 23.01
N SER A 34 -2.26 1.39 21.80
CA SER A 34 -1.08 1.55 20.95
C SER A 34 -1.28 2.55 19.81
N GLY A 35 -2.41 3.26 19.77
CA GLY A 35 -2.84 4.15 18.69
C GLY A 35 -4.23 3.76 18.19
N ASP A 36 -4.59 4.18 16.98
CA ASP A 36 -5.91 3.94 16.42
C ASP A 36 -6.27 2.44 16.38
N LEU A 37 -7.55 2.15 16.63
CA LEU A 37 -8.12 0.82 16.47
C LEU A 37 -8.00 0.32 15.02
N PRO A 38 -8.09 -1.00 14.77
CA PRO A 38 -8.14 -1.54 13.41
C PRO A 38 -9.31 -0.97 12.61
N PRO A 39 -9.19 -0.86 11.27
CA PRO A 39 -10.32 -0.51 10.42
C PRO A 39 -11.45 -1.53 10.59
N ARG A 40 -12.70 -1.04 10.60
CA ARG A 40 -13.88 -1.89 10.67
C ARG A 40 -13.92 -2.89 9.50
N PRO A 41 -14.07 -4.21 9.76
CA PRO A 41 -13.93 -5.24 8.74
C PRO A 41 -14.95 -5.14 7.59
N GLU A 42 -16.12 -4.57 7.84
CA GLU A 42 -17.18 -4.36 6.86
C GLU A 42 -16.93 -3.16 5.92
N CYS A 43 -16.03 -2.24 6.29
CA CYS A 43 -15.87 -0.97 5.57
C CYS A 43 -15.34 -1.17 4.15
N ALA A 44 -14.19 -1.84 4.00
CA ALA A 44 -13.60 -2.08 2.69
C ALA A 44 -14.49 -2.93 1.77
N PRO A 45 -15.06 -4.08 2.21
CA PRO A 45 -16.01 -4.85 1.39
C PRO A 45 -17.21 -4.05 0.91
N HIS A 46 -17.75 -3.15 1.74
CA HIS A 46 -18.94 -2.37 1.38
C HIS A 46 -18.62 -1.23 0.40
N TRP A 47 -17.50 -0.53 0.59
CA TRP A 47 -17.23 0.74 -0.10
C TRP A 47 -16.18 0.66 -1.21
N HIS A 48 -15.13 -0.17 -1.06
CA HIS A 48 -14.03 -0.18 -2.03
C HIS A 48 -14.46 -0.62 -3.43
N PRO A 49 -15.35 -1.63 -3.63
CA PRO A 49 -15.80 -1.99 -4.98
C PRO A 49 -16.48 -0.82 -5.69
N LYS A 50 -17.34 -0.07 -4.98
CA LYS A 50 -18.04 1.11 -5.52
C LYS A 50 -17.04 2.21 -5.88
N LEU A 51 -16.09 2.50 -4.98
CA LEU A 51 -15.06 3.50 -5.23
C LEU A 51 -14.18 3.14 -6.44
N ARG A 52 -13.73 1.87 -6.53
CA ARG A 52 -12.88 1.41 -7.64
C ARG A 52 -13.59 1.49 -8.99
N ALA A 53 -14.92 1.30 -9.04
CA ALA A 53 -15.69 1.47 -10.27
C ALA A 53 -15.60 2.90 -10.84
N HIS A 54 -15.36 3.91 -10.00
CA HIS A 54 -15.15 5.30 -10.41
C HIS A 54 -13.68 5.64 -10.69
N LEU A 55 -12.76 4.69 -10.53
CA LEU A 55 -11.33 4.87 -10.76
C LEU A 55 -10.81 3.93 -11.88
N PRO A 56 -11.38 3.99 -13.09
CA PRO A 56 -11.08 3.01 -14.14
C PRO A 56 -9.64 3.10 -14.69
N ALA A 57 -8.98 4.25 -14.52
CA ALA A 57 -7.64 4.51 -15.05
C ALA A 57 -6.50 4.08 -14.11
N ILE A 58 -6.79 3.40 -12.98
CA ILE A 58 -5.75 2.94 -12.05
C ILE A 58 -4.92 1.83 -12.69
N ARG A 59 -3.62 2.09 -12.87
CA ARG A 59 -2.67 1.17 -13.50
C ARG A 59 -1.78 0.41 -12.52
N LEU A 60 -1.72 0.87 -11.27
CA LEU A 60 -0.92 0.26 -10.21
C LEU A 60 -1.57 0.58 -8.86
N THR A 61 -1.88 -0.46 -8.09
CA THR A 61 -2.42 -0.29 -6.73
C THR A 61 -1.36 -0.64 -5.68
N LEU A 62 -1.01 0.31 -4.82
CA LEU A 62 -0.08 0.08 -3.72
C LEU A 62 -0.84 -0.41 -2.47
N LEU A 63 -0.57 -1.64 -2.02
CA LEU A 63 -1.23 -2.23 -0.85
C LEU A 63 -0.38 -1.99 0.40
N ILE A 64 -0.69 -0.92 1.12
CA ILE A 64 0.10 -0.45 2.26
C ILE A 64 -0.39 -1.07 3.57
N GLY A 65 0.45 -1.90 4.19
CA GLY A 65 0.18 -2.51 5.49
C GLY A 65 -0.68 -3.77 5.41
N SER A 66 -0.78 -4.46 6.56
CA SER A 66 -1.43 -5.77 6.66
C SER A 66 -2.92 -5.74 6.36
N TYR A 67 -3.66 -4.69 6.75
CA TYR A 67 -5.10 -4.61 6.50
C TYR A 67 -5.44 -4.50 5.01
N ALA A 68 -4.73 -3.65 4.26
CA ALA A 68 -4.91 -3.53 2.82
C ALA A 68 -4.55 -4.85 2.11
N GLN A 69 -3.44 -5.48 2.51
CA GLN A 69 -3.02 -6.77 1.96
C GLN A 69 -4.01 -7.89 2.29
N ALA A 70 -4.54 -7.93 3.52
CA ALA A 70 -5.53 -8.92 3.93
C ALA A 70 -6.82 -8.82 3.11
N TYR A 71 -7.31 -7.60 2.86
CA TYR A 71 -8.50 -7.39 2.06
C TYR A 71 -8.29 -7.73 0.58
N TYR A 72 -7.29 -7.15 -0.08
CA TYR A 72 -7.12 -7.28 -1.53
C TYR A 72 -6.47 -8.59 -1.98
N LEU A 73 -5.58 -9.17 -1.16
CA LEU A 73 -4.92 -10.43 -1.50
C LEU A 73 -5.69 -11.64 -0.93
N GLY A 74 -6.45 -11.46 0.15
CA GLY A 74 -7.23 -12.51 0.77
C GLY A 74 -6.37 -13.74 1.08
N PRO A 75 -6.79 -14.95 0.68
CA PRO A 75 -6.01 -16.18 0.84
C PRO A 75 -4.66 -16.21 0.09
N ARG A 76 -4.45 -15.35 -0.91
CA ARG A 76 -3.20 -15.30 -1.69
C ARG A 76 -2.04 -14.66 -0.91
N ARG A 77 -2.34 -13.92 0.17
CA ARG A 77 -1.29 -13.33 1.03
C ARG A 77 -0.44 -14.44 1.65
N LYS A 78 0.83 -14.15 1.90
CA LYS A 78 1.71 -15.09 2.59
C LYS A 78 1.46 -15.04 4.10
N LYS A 79 2.09 -15.96 4.83
CA LYS A 79 1.95 -16.12 6.29
C LYS A 79 2.29 -14.83 7.05
N THR A 80 3.32 -14.10 6.62
CA THR A 80 3.76 -12.86 7.26
C THR A 80 3.71 -11.66 6.30
N LEU A 81 3.75 -10.45 6.88
CA LEU A 81 3.91 -9.21 6.10
C LEU A 81 5.19 -9.23 5.28
N ALA A 82 6.30 -9.71 5.86
CA ALA A 82 7.59 -9.81 5.18
C ALA A 82 7.52 -10.75 3.99
N ASP A 83 6.95 -11.94 4.16
CA ASP A 83 6.80 -12.89 3.07
C ASP A 83 5.89 -12.36 1.96
N THR A 84 4.81 -11.65 2.33
CA THR A 84 3.90 -11.04 1.37
C THR A 84 4.59 -9.95 0.55
N VAL A 85 5.35 -9.08 1.21
CA VAL A 85 6.12 -8.03 0.53
C VAL A 85 7.24 -8.64 -0.32
N ARG A 86 7.90 -9.71 0.15
CA ARG A 86 8.97 -10.40 -0.60
C ARG A 86 8.45 -11.07 -1.87
N ALA A 87 7.24 -11.63 -1.79
CA ALA A 87 6.52 -12.24 -2.91
C ALA A 87 5.86 -11.22 -3.85
N ARG A 88 6.24 -9.93 -3.82
CA ARG A 88 5.56 -8.85 -4.59
C ARG A 88 5.33 -9.17 -6.07
N ASP A 89 6.23 -9.93 -6.70
CA ASP A 89 6.15 -10.29 -8.12
C ASP A 89 4.90 -11.12 -8.45
N GLU A 90 4.39 -11.91 -7.50
CA GLU A 90 3.19 -12.75 -7.67
C GLU A 90 1.89 -11.95 -7.77
N TYR A 91 1.87 -10.69 -7.34
CA TYR A 91 0.66 -9.86 -7.30
C TYR A 91 0.64 -8.78 -8.40
N LEU A 92 1.71 -8.69 -9.18
CA LEU A 92 1.82 -7.76 -10.29
C LEU A 92 1.08 -8.29 -11.53
N PRO A 93 0.62 -7.39 -12.44
CA PRO A 93 0.80 -5.94 -12.41
C PRO A 93 -0.18 -5.18 -11.51
N GLU A 94 -1.24 -5.84 -11.02
CA GLU A 94 -2.35 -5.16 -10.33
C GLU A 94 -1.94 -4.56 -8.98
N PHE A 95 -1.26 -5.34 -8.14
CA PHE A 95 -0.97 -4.97 -6.76
C PHE A 95 0.54 -4.96 -6.45
N PHE A 96 0.97 -3.97 -5.68
CA PHE A 96 2.30 -3.91 -5.10
C PHE A 96 2.20 -3.83 -3.56
N PRO A 97 2.42 -4.93 -2.83
CA PRO A 97 2.37 -4.92 -1.37
C PRO A 97 3.57 -4.20 -0.75
N LEU A 98 3.30 -3.35 0.24
CA LEU A 98 4.28 -2.59 1.00
C LEU A 98 4.01 -2.67 2.51
N PRO A 99 5.04 -2.61 3.37
CA PRO A 99 4.83 -2.36 4.79
C PRO A 99 4.28 -0.94 5.01
N HIS A 100 3.72 -0.67 6.19
CA HIS A 100 3.27 0.69 6.50
C HIS A 100 4.49 1.63 6.63
N PRO A 101 4.48 2.82 5.99
CA PRO A 101 5.57 3.80 6.04
C PRO A 101 5.52 4.60 7.37
N SER A 102 5.66 3.92 8.50
CA SER A 102 5.68 4.53 9.85
C SER A 102 7.09 4.45 10.46
N PRO A 103 7.52 5.47 11.24
CA PRO A 103 8.73 5.38 12.06
C PRO A 103 8.75 4.14 12.97
N ARG A 104 7.57 3.66 13.39
CA ARG A 104 7.43 2.42 14.19
C ARG A 104 7.95 1.17 13.48
N ASN A 105 8.03 1.20 12.15
CA ASN A 105 8.54 0.09 11.33
C ASN A 105 10.04 0.17 11.03
N ARG A 106 10.79 1.10 11.63
CA ARG A 106 12.26 1.20 11.43
C ARG A 106 13.00 -0.09 11.78
N LEU A 107 12.65 -0.73 12.90
CA LEU A 107 13.26 -2.01 13.29
C LEU A 107 12.93 -3.12 12.28
N TRP A 108 11.70 -3.13 11.76
CA TRP A 108 11.31 -4.08 10.72
C TRP A 108 12.15 -3.88 9.45
N MET A 109 12.34 -2.64 9.00
CA MET A 109 13.16 -2.33 7.82
C MET A 109 14.62 -2.74 8.03
N LYS A 110 15.19 -2.48 9.22
CA LYS A 110 16.56 -2.93 9.56
C LYS A 110 16.71 -4.45 9.53
N LYS A 111 15.72 -5.19 10.03
CA LYS A 111 15.70 -6.67 9.98
C LYS A 111 15.46 -7.22 8.57
N ASN A 112 14.83 -6.43 7.70
CA ASN A 112 14.49 -6.79 6.32
C ASN A 112 15.23 -5.89 5.33
N ALA A 113 16.56 -5.87 5.40
CA ALA A 113 17.40 -4.98 4.59
C ALA A 113 17.19 -5.16 3.06
N TRP A 114 16.68 -6.32 2.63
CA TRP A 114 16.25 -6.58 1.25
C TRP A 114 15.11 -5.65 0.79
N PHE A 115 14.30 -5.10 1.70
CA PHE A 115 13.24 -4.15 1.36
C PHE A 115 13.83 -2.91 0.65
N GLU A 116 14.87 -2.31 1.21
CA GLU A 116 15.49 -1.14 0.61
C GLU A 116 16.30 -1.48 -0.64
N ARG A 117 16.96 -2.64 -0.67
CA ARG A 117 17.86 -3.06 -1.76
C ARG A 117 17.13 -3.61 -2.98
N GLU A 118 15.98 -4.24 -2.80
CA GLU A 118 15.29 -5.00 -3.86
C GLU A 118 13.89 -4.43 -4.13
N VAL A 119 13.11 -4.16 -3.07
CA VAL A 119 11.71 -3.74 -3.22
C VAL A 119 11.59 -2.29 -3.65
N LEU A 120 12.30 -1.37 -3.00
CA LEU A 120 12.22 0.07 -3.34
C LEU A 120 12.69 0.38 -4.77
N PRO A 121 13.79 -0.20 -5.30
CA PRO A 121 14.18 0.01 -6.69
C PRO A 121 13.11 -0.48 -7.68
N GLN A 122 12.50 -1.63 -7.42
CA GLN A 122 11.42 -2.15 -8.26
C GLN A 122 10.17 -1.28 -8.20
N LEU A 123 9.76 -0.86 -7.00
CA LEU A 123 8.65 0.08 -6.80
C LEU A 123 8.84 1.33 -7.66
N ARG A 124 10.03 1.93 -7.61
CA ARG A 124 10.36 3.13 -8.39
C ARG A 124 10.30 2.88 -9.89
N ARG A 125 10.80 1.74 -10.37
CA ARG A 125 10.73 1.38 -11.80
C ARG A 125 9.28 1.26 -12.26
N ARG A 126 8.43 0.56 -11.51
CA ARG A 126 7.00 0.38 -11.85
C ARG A 126 6.21 1.68 -11.75
N PHE A 127 6.46 2.46 -10.70
CA PHE A 127 5.84 3.76 -10.52
C PHE A 127 6.21 4.75 -11.64
N LYS A 128 7.48 4.76 -12.07
CA LYS A 128 7.90 5.55 -13.24
C LYS A 128 7.26 5.06 -14.54
N ALA A 129 7.15 3.74 -14.74
CA ALA A 129 6.54 3.17 -15.94
C ALA A 129 5.08 3.59 -16.11
N VAL A 130 4.31 3.70 -15.02
CA VAL A 130 2.96 4.25 -15.11
C VAL A 130 2.98 5.77 -15.38
N ARG A 131 3.88 6.56 -14.78
CA ARG A 131 3.91 8.01 -15.05
C ARG A 131 4.26 8.44 -16.48
N MET A 132 4.87 7.57 -17.30
CA MET A 132 5.32 7.90 -18.66
C MET A 132 4.25 7.67 -19.75
N VAL A 133 3.02 7.30 -19.37
CA VAL A 133 1.86 7.18 -20.26
C VAL A 133 0.75 8.06 -19.74
#